data_AF-A0A454VY96-F1
#
_entry.id   AF-A0A454VY96-F1
#
_cell.length_a   1.000
_cell.length_b   1.000
_cell.length_c   1.000
_cell.angle_alpha   90.00
_cell.angle_beta   90.00
_cell.angle_gamma   90.00
#
_symmetry.space_group_name_H-M   'P 1'
#
loop_
_entity.id
_entity.type
_entity.pdbx_description
1 polymer ?
#
loop_
_entity_poly.entity_id
_entity_poly.type
_entity_poly.pdbx_seq_one_letter_code
_entity_poly.pdbx_strand_id
1 'polypeptide(L)'
;EYGSLGCSGDLAPLSHCALALMGEGDAEGPDGQVRPAGELLAAHGIAPVELREKEGLALPNGTDGMLGMLVMALTDLDTLYKSADVTAALSLEALLGTEKVLEPELHAIRPHPGQAASAANMLAVLKGSGLNGHFQAGEAPRVQDAYSIRCAPQVAGAGRDTLAHARLVAERELAAAVDNPVVLPNGEVRSNGNFHGAPVAYVLDFLAIAAADLGSIAERRTDRLLDKNRSHGLPPFLAEDAGVDSGLMIAQYTQAALVSEMKRLAVPASADSIPS
;
A
#
# COMPACT_ATOMS: atom_id res chain seq x y z
N GLU A 1 6.90 13.72 -12.11
CA GLU A 1 7.27 12.64 -11.18
C GLU A 1 8.46 13.03 -10.30
N TYR A 2 9.61 13.40 -10.89
CA TYR A 2 10.76 13.90 -10.12
C TYR A 2 10.71 15.40 -9.92
N GLY A 3 11.36 15.88 -8.85
CA GLY A 3 11.32 17.29 -8.48
C GLY A 3 10.06 17.60 -7.70
N SER A 4 10.08 17.24 -6.42
CA SER A 4 9.70 18.05 -5.26
C SER A 4 10.57 17.49 -4.12
N LEU A 5 10.97 18.34 -3.17
CA LEU A 5 11.68 17.87 -1.98
C LEU A 5 10.73 17.49 -0.85
N GLY A 6 9.46 17.91 -0.92
CA GLY A 6 8.48 17.74 0.13
C GLY A 6 8.77 18.51 1.45
N CYS A 7 9.95 19.09 1.60
CA CYS A 7 10.35 19.91 2.75
C CYS A 7 10.03 21.41 2.58
N SER A 8 9.87 21.86 1.32
CA SER A 8 9.51 23.22 0.91
C SER A 8 8.15 23.27 0.19
N GLY A 9 7.33 22.24 0.40
CA GLY A 9 6.09 21.99 -0.35
C GLY A 9 6.34 21.23 -1.65
N ASP A 10 5.26 20.73 -2.24
CA ASP A 10 5.19 20.03 -3.52
C ASP A 10 5.24 20.99 -4.71
N LEU A 11 6.17 21.93 -4.65
CA LEU A 11 6.22 23.11 -5.50
C LEU A 11 6.19 22.76 -6.99
N ALA A 12 7.10 21.92 -7.46
CA ALA A 12 7.23 21.61 -8.88
C ALA A 12 6.01 20.87 -9.45
N PRO A 13 5.50 19.75 -8.86
CA PRO A 13 4.31 19.11 -9.40
C PRO A 13 3.06 20.00 -9.29
N LEU A 14 2.88 20.72 -8.19
CA LEU A 14 1.71 21.61 -8.04
C LEU A 14 1.81 22.88 -8.90
N SER A 15 3.01 23.32 -9.28
CA SER A 15 3.18 24.38 -10.26
C SER A 15 2.63 23.99 -11.64
N HIS A 16 2.74 22.71 -12.04
CA HIS A 16 2.10 22.24 -13.27
C HIS A 16 0.57 22.30 -13.19
N CYS A 17 -0.02 22.04 -12.03
CA CYS A 17 -1.46 22.26 -11.81
C CYS A 17 -1.81 23.75 -11.91
N ALA A 18 -1.00 24.63 -11.32
CA ALA A 18 -1.20 26.08 -11.39
C ALA A 18 -1.08 26.62 -12.83
N LEU A 19 -0.10 26.15 -13.62
CA LEU A 19 0.06 26.49 -15.03
C LEU A 19 -1.21 26.13 -15.81
N ALA A 20 -1.73 24.92 -15.64
CA ALA A 20 -2.96 24.50 -16.31
C ALA A 20 -4.15 25.40 -15.98
N LEU A 21 -4.30 25.85 -14.72
CA LEU A 21 -5.35 26.80 -14.31
C LEU A 21 -5.21 28.18 -14.97
N MET A 22 -3.97 28.62 -15.22
CA MET A 22 -3.66 29.85 -15.96
C MET A 22 -3.75 29.66 -17.49
N GLY A 23 -4.12 28.47 -17.97
CA GLY A 23 -4.15 28.15 -19.40
C GLY A 23 -2.76 27.99 -20.02
N GLU A 24 -1.74 27.79 -19.20
CA GLU A 24 -0.35 27.59 -19.59
C GLU A 24 0.04 26.11 -19.52
N GLY A 25 1.11 25.74 -20.23
CA GLY A 25 1.59 24.36 -20.30
C GLY A 25 0.65 23.43 -21.06
N ASP A 26 0.86 22.14 -20.85
CA ASP A 26 0.12 21.06 -21.52
C ASP A 26 -0.74 20.30 -20.51
N ALA A 27 -1.92 19.85 -20.94
CA ALA A 27 -2.80 18.99 -20.17
C ALA A 27 -3.44 17.91 -21.07
N GLU A 28 -3.89 16.82 -20.46
CA GLU A 28 -4.64 15.77 -21.15
C GLU A 28 -6.14 16.11 -21.18
N GLY A 29 -6.74 16.11 -22.37
CA GLY A 29 -8.17 16.34 -22.54
C GLY A 29 -9.03 15.09 -22.25
N PRO A 30 -10.37 15.21 -22.23
CA PRO A 30 -11.28 14.07 -22.01
C PRO A 30 -11.17 12.94 -23.05
N ASP A 31 -10.52 13.20 -24.19
CA ASP A 31 -10.23 12.26 -25.26
C ASP A 31 -8.86 11.56 -25.10
N GLY A 32 -8.15 11.81 -24.00
CA GLY A 32 -6.82 11.27 -23.73
C GLY A 32 -5.70 11.95 -24.52
N GLN A 33 -5.97 13.06 -25.22
CA GLN A 33 -4.96 13.76 -26.03
C GLN A 33 -4.35 14.94 -25.27
N VAL A 34 -3.03 14.97 -25.24
CA VAL A 34 -2.24 16.08 -24.68
C VAL A 34 -2.26 17.27 -25.63
N ARG A 35 -2.68 18.44 -25.12
CA ARG A 35 -2.79 19.70 -25.86
C ARG A 35 -2.45 20.88 -24.94
N PRO A 36 -2.17 22.07 -25.48
CA PRO A 36 -2.01 23.27 -24.68
C PRO A 36 -3.24 23.50 -23.78
N ALA A 37 -3.02 23.76 -22.49
CA ALA A 37 -4.08 23.88 -21.51
C ALA A 37 -5.09 24.99 -21.88
N GLY A 38 -4.63 26.12 -22.41
CA GLY A 38 -5.49 27.20 -22.87
C GLY A 38 -6.48 26.80 -23.97
N GLU A 39 -6.09 25.91 -24.90
CA GLU A 39 -6.99 25.38 -25.93
C GLU A 39 -8.06 24.48 -25.32
N LEU A 40 -7.67 23.63 -24.36
CA LEU A 40 -8.58 22.74 -23.65
C LEU A 40 -9.59 23.52 -22.80
N LEU A 41 -9.13 24.54 -22.08
CA LEU A 41 -9.99 25.44 -21.30
C LEU A 41 -10.98 26.16 -22.21
N ALA A 42 -10.51 26.74 -23.31
CA ALA A 42 -11.36 27.43 -24.28
C ALA A 42 -12.41 26.50 -24.93
N ALA A 43 -12.03 25.27 -25.26
CA ALA A 43 -12.95 24.26 -25.81
C ALA A 43 -14.09 23.89 -24.85
N HIS A 44 -13.89 24.09 -23.53
CA HIS A 44 -14.90 23.85 -22.49
C HIS A 44 -15.52 25.14 -21.94
N GLY A 45 -15.24 26.29 -22.54
CA GLY A 45 -15.77 27.59 -22.10
C GLY A 45 -15.26 28.04 -20.73
N ILE A 46 -14.09 27.57 -20.31
CA ILE A 46 -13.45 27.94 -19.04
C ILE A 46 -12.46 29.07 -19.32
N ALA A 47 -12.62 30.21 -18.63
CA ALA A 47 -11.66 31.29 -18.69
C ALA A 47 -10.44 30.96 -17.81
N PRO A 48 -9.20 31.14 -18.30
CA PRO A 48 -8.01 30.98 -17.46
C PRO A 48 -8.01 31.92 -16.26
N VAL A 49 -7.40 31.47 -15.15
CA VAL A 49 -7.29 32.24 -13.92
C VAL A 49 -6.15 33.25 -14.03
N GLU A 50 -6.43 34.52 -13.73
CA GLU A 50 -5.40 35.56 -13.55
C GLU A 50 -5.09 35.70 -12.06
N LEU A 51 -3.93 35.19 -11.64
CA LEU A 51 -3.54 35.13 -10.23
C LEU A 51 -3.15 36.51 -9.69
N ARG A 52 -3.62 36.83 -8.49
CA ARG A 52 -3.23 38.02 -7.73
C ARG A 52 -2.13 37.72 -6.73
N GLU A 53 -1.80 38.71 -5.92
CA GLU A 53 -0.84 38.59 -4.83
C GLU A 53 -1.20 37.38 -3.94
N LYS A 54 -0.17 36.61 -3.55
CA LYS A 54 -0.25 35.37 -2.77
C LYS A 54 -0.84 34.16 -3.49
N GLU A 55 -1.79 34.32 -4.41
CA GLU A 55 -2.46 33.18 -5.09
C GLU A 55 -1.47 32.30 -5.87
N GLY A 56 -0.45 32.90 -6.49
CA GLY A 56 0.63 32.16 -7.16
C GLY A 56 1.48 31.28 -6.25
N LEU A 57 1.63 31.64 -4.97
CA LEU A 57 2.34 30.81 -3.99
C LEU A 57 1.38 29.82 -3.31
N ALA A 58 0.14 30.22 -3.06
CA ALA A 58 -0.85 29.41 -2.36
C ALA A 58 -1.22 28.11 -3.11
N LEU A 59 -1.09 28.10 -4.43
CA LEU A 59 -1.35 26.91 -5.26
C LEU A 59 -0.25 25.83 -5.13
N PRO A 60 1.06 26.16 -5.28
CA PRO A 60 2.10 25.16 -5.21
C PRO A 60 2.69 24.87 -3.81
N ASN A 61 2.40 25.71 -2.82
CA ASN A 61 3.07 25.67 -1.51
C ASN A 61 2.30 24.83 -0.49
N GLY A 62 2.24 23.51 -0.72
CA GLY A 62 1.54 22.58 0.15
C GLY A 62 2.07 21.15 0.04
N THR A 63 1.42 20.21 0.71
CA THR A 63 1.79 18.78 0.72
C THR A 63 0.81 17.95 -0.12
N ASP A 64 0.02 18.60 -0.97
CA ASP A 64 -1.12 18.01 -1.67
C ASP A 64 -0.71 16.86 -2.60
N GLY A 65 0.47 16.95 -3.22
CA GLY A 65 0.98 15.92 -4.11
C GLY A 65 1.29 14.61 -3.38
N MET A 66 2.11 14.68 -2.33
CA MET A 66 2.44 13.53 -1.50
C MET A 66 1.23 13.00 -0.71
N LEU A 67 0.32 13.88 -0.29
CA LEU A 67 -0.92 13.50 0.36
C LEU A 67 -1.82 12.73 -0.60
N GLY A 68 -1.92 13.18 -1.85
CA GLY A 68 -2.62 12.45 -2.92
C GLY A 68 -2.06 11.04 -3.11
N MET A 69 -0.73 10.91 -3.15
CA MET A 69 -0.06 9.60 -3.22
C MET A 69 -0.37 8.72 -2.01
N LEU A 70 -0.38 9.28 -0.79
CA LEU A 70 -0.75 8.55 0.43
C LEU A 70 -2.19 8.04 0.37
N VAL A 71 -3.15 8.88 -0.05
CA VAL A 71 -4.56 8.49 -0.14
C VAL A 71 -4.79 7.39 -1.19
N MET A 72 -4.13 7.48 -2.35
CA MET A 72 -4.18 6.42 -3.36
C MET A 72 -3.55 5.12 -2.84
N ALA A 73 -2.38 5.20 -2.22
CA ALA A 73 -1.70 4.04 -1.64
C ALA A 73 -2.55 3.35 -0.56
N LEU A 74 -3.22 4.12 0.31
CA LEU A 74 -4.14 3.57 1.32
C LEU A 74 -5.29 2.79 0.67
N THR A 75 -5.84 3.31 -0.43
CA THR A 75 -6.93 2.67 -1.18
C THR A 75 -6.49 1.35 -1.82
N ASP A 76 -5.32 1.34 -2.45
CA ASP A 76 -4.75 0.14 -3.05
C ASP A 76 -4.42 -0.91 -1.99
N LEU A 77 -3.80 -0.48 -0.88
CA LEU A 77 -3.43 -1.37 0.21
C LEU A 77 -4.67 -1.96 0.91
N ASP A 78 -5.77 -1.22 1.08
CA ASP A 78 -7.03 -1.78 1.61
C ASP A 78 -7.50 -2.98 0.78
N THR A 79 -7.32 -2.94 -0.54
CA THR A 79 -7.64 -4.06 -1.44
C THR A 79 -6.63 -5.18 -1.32
N LEU A 80 -5.33 -4.86 -1.31
CA LEU A 80 -4.26 -5.86 -1.24
C LEU A 80 -4.25 -6.63 0.08
N TYR A 81 -4.52 -5.98 1.22
CA TYR A 81 -4.60 -6.66 2.51
C TYR A 81 -5.81 -7.62 2.58
N LYS A 82 -6.96 -7.27 1.98
CA LYS A 82 -8.10 -8.19 1.86
C LYS A 82 -7.72 -9.41 1.02
N SER A 83 -7.09 -9.19 -0.14
CA SER A 83 -6.58 -10.26 -1.00
C SER A 83 -5.55 -11.13 -0.29
N ALA A 84 -4.70 -10.55 0.56
CA ALA A 84 -3.71 -11.29 1.33
C ALA A 84 -4.34 -12.25 2.35
N ASP A 85 -5.41 -11.85 3.04
CA ASP A 85 -6.13 -12.75 3.96
C ASP A 85 -6.80 -13.89 3.19
N VAL A 86 -7.49 -13.57 2.08
CA VAL A 86 -8.18 -14.57 1.24
C VAL A 86 -7.18 -15.58 0.71
N THR A 87 -6.08 -15.11 0.11
CA THR A 87 -5.05 -16.00 -0.44
C THR A 87 -4.31 -16.77 0.65
N ALA A 88 -4.13 -16.21 1.85
CA ALA A 88 -3.56 -16.93 2.99
C ALA A 88 -4.48 -18.05 3.47
N ALA A 89 -5.80 -17.82 3.53
CA ALA A 89 -6.78 -18.83 3.87
C ALA A 89 -6.80 -19.96 2.83
N LEU A 90 -6.86 -19.64 1.54
CA LEU A 90 -6.80 -20.64 0.46
C LEU A 90 -5.48 -21.43 0.47
N SER A 91 -4.36 -20.76 0.79
CA SER A 91 -3.08 -21.45 0.96
C SER A 91 -3.08 -22.38 2.17
N LEU A 92 -3.71 -21.98 3.27
CA LEU A 92 -3.89 -22.82 4.46
C LEU A 92 -4.67 -24.09 4.09
N GLU A 93 -5.79 -23.92 3.38
CA GLU A 93 -6.64 -25.02 2.92
C GLU A 93 -5.88 -25.97 1.99
N ALA A 94 -5.21 -25.45 0.96
CA ALA A 94 -4.44 -26.23 -0.01
C ALA A 94 -3.29 -27.04 0.63
N LEU A 95 -2.70 -26.52 1.71
CA LEU A 95 -1.66 -27.21 2.48
C LEU A 95 -2.20 -28.08 3.62
N LEU A 96 -3.53 -28.25 3.67
CA LEU A 96 -4.28 -28.99 4.67
C LEU A 96 -3.89 -28.55 6.09
N GLY A 97 -3.76 -27.23 6.25
CA GLY A 97 -3.46 -26.50 7.48
C GLY A 97 -4.51 -26.67 8.56
N THR A 98 -4.17 -26.28 9.79
CA THR A 98 -5.11 -26.25 10.90
C THR A 98 -5.61 -24.82 11.13
N GLU A 99 -6.92 -24.63 10.99
CA GLU A 99 -7.57 -23.32 11.25
C GLU A 99 -7.59 -22.94 12.74
N LYS A 100 -7.27 -23.88 13.64
CA LYS A 100 -7.19 -23.63 15.10
C LYS A 100 -6.27 -22.46 15.46
N VAL A 101 -5.25 -22.19 14.63
CA VAL A 101 -4.32 -21.06 14.83
C VAL A 101 -4.97 -19.69 14.59
N LEU A 102 -6.20 -19.67 14.07
CA LEU A 102 -6.99 -18.48 13.79
C LEU A 102 -8.08 -18.23 14.85
N GLU A 103 -8.20 -19.09 15.86
CA GLU A 103 -9.22 -19.00 16.91
C GLU A 103 -9.21 -17.61 17.59
N PRO A 104 -10.38 -16.96 17.74
CA PRO A 104 -10.46 -15.60 18.29
C PRO A 104 -9.77 -15.44 19.65
N GLU A 105 -9.84 -16.46 20.50
CA GLU A 105 -9.25 -16.48 21.84
C GLU A 105 -7.71 -16.37 21.78
N LEU A 106 -7.07 -17.00 20.80
CA LEU A 106 -5.62 -16.89 20.61
C LEU A 106 -5.22 -15.46 20.23
N HIS A 107 -6.00 -14.83 19.36
CA HIS A 107 -5.72 -13.46 18.94
C HIS A 107 -6.10 -12.42 19.99
N ALA A 108 -7.04 -12.74 20.90
CA ALA A 108 -7.38 -11.87 22.03
C ALA A 108 -6.25 -11.76 23.07
N ILE A 109 -5.41 -12.80 23.23
CA ILE A 109 -4.26 -12.78 24.17
C ILE A 109 -3.22 -11.72 23.76
N ARG A 110 -3.15 -11.39 22.47
CA ARG A 110 -2.27 -10.36 21.92
C ARG A 110 -3.12 -9.32 21.17
N PRO A 111 -3.61 -8.26 21.84
CA PRO A 111 -4.75 -7.45 21.41
C PRO A 111 -4.41 -6.41 20.32
N HIS A 112 -3.78 -6.84 19.23
CA HIS A 112 -3.61 -6.05 18.02
C HIS A 112 -4.88 -6.15 17.17
N PRO A 113 -5.62 -5.05 16.93
CA PRO A 113 -6.90 -5.09 16.22
C PRO A 113 -6.77 -5.66 14.80
N GLY A 114 -5.74 -5.25 14.05
CA GLY A 114 -5.49 -5.75 12.70
C GLY A 114 -5.22 -7.25 12.67
N GLN A 115 -4.55 -7.78 13.70
CA GLN A 115 -4.29 -9.22 13.82
C GLN A 115 -5.59 -10.01 14.00
N ALA A 116 -6.47 -9.55 14.89
CA ALA A 116 -7.77 -10.18 15.11
C ALA A 116 -8.65 -10.09 13.84
N ALA A 117 -8.63 -8.95 13.14
CA ALA A 117 -9.36 -8.78 11.90
C ALA A 117 -8.89 -9.73 10.79
N SER A 118 -7.57 -9.88 10.62
CA SER A 118 -7.01 -10.79 9.61
C SER A 118 -7.36 -12.25 9.89
N ALA A 119 -7.26 -12.69 11.15
CA ALA A 119 -7.66 -14.03 11.56
C ALA A 119 -9.15 -14.31 11.32
N ALA A 120 -10.00 -13.35 11.68
CA ALA A 120 -11.45 -13.44 11.47
C ALA A 120 -11.81 -13.53 9.98
N ASN A 121 -11.14 -12.75 9.13
CA ASN A 121 -11.33 -12.83 7.67
C ASN A 121 -10.93 -14.19 7.12
N MET A 122 -9.78 -14.73 7.56
CA MET A 122 -9.33 -16.06 7.15
C MET A 122 -10.32 -17.16 7.59
N LEU A 123 -10.82 -17.11 8.84
CA LEU A 123 -11.85 -18.03 9.31
C LEU A 123 -13.14 -17.93 8.50
N ALA A 124 -13.55 -16.72 8.12
CA ALA A 124 -14.74 -16.52 7.29
C ALA A 124 -14.60 -17.18 5.91
N VAL A 125 -13.41 -17.12 5.30
CA VAL A 125 -13.11 -17.79 4.03
C VAL A 125 -13.11 -19.31 4.17
N LEU A 126 -12.57 -19.83 5.27
CA LEU A 126 -12.44 -21.28 5.53
C LEU A 126 -13.75 -21.95 5.99
N LYS A 127 -14.79 -21.16 6.28
CA LYS A 127 -16.05 -21.66 6.84
C LYS A 127 -16.67 -22.72 5.93
N GLY A 128 -16.78 -23.95 6.47
CA GLY A 128 -17.39 -25.08 5.76
C GLY A 128 -16.42 -25.86 4.88
N SER A 129 -15.12 -25.53 4.91
CA SER A 129 -14.10 -26.33 4.24
C SER A 129 -14.04 -27.74 4.81
N GLY A 130 -14.07 -28.74 3.93
CA GLY A 130 -13.85 -30.14 4.28
C GLY A 130 -12.37 -30.55 4.27
N LEU A 131 -11.47 -29.66 3.86
CA LEU A 131 -10.05 -29.99 3.62
C LEU A 131 -9.16 -29.70 4.84
N ASN A 132 -9.53 -28.74 5.69
CA ASN A 132 -8.72 -28.32 6.83
C ASN A 132 -8.49 -29.45 7.85
N GLY A 133 -7.31 -29.43 8.49
CA GLY A 133 -6.99 -30.32 9.61
C GLY A 133 -6.71 -31.79 9.23
N HIS A 134 -6.65 -32.14 7.95
CA HIS A 134 -6.41 -33.53 7.49
C HIS A 134 -5.14 -34.16 8.07
N PHE A 135 -4.05 -33.38 8.23
CA PHE A 135 -2.80 -33.89 8.82
C PHE A 135 -2.77 -33.90 10.36
N GLN A 136 -3.91 -33.63 11.03
CA GLN A 136 -4.03 -33.72 12.48
C GLN A 136 -4.50 -35.11 12.95
N ALA A 137 -5.06 -35.92 12.05
CA ALA A 137 -5.52 -37.27 12.33
C ALA A 137 -4.59 -38.30 11.65
N GLY A 138 -3.64 -38.87 12.41
CA GLY A 138 -2.71 -39.88 11.89
C GLY A 138 -1.57 -40.22 12.86
N GLU A 139 -0.69 -41.14 12.47
CA GLU A 139 0.43 -41.63 13.30
C GLU A 139 1.56 -40.62 13.50
N ALA A 140 1.65 -39.60 12.63
CA ALA A 140 2.62 -38.50 12.72
C ALA A 140 1.93 -37.14 12.47
N PRO A 141 1.12 -36.65 13.42
CA PRO A 141 0.34 -35.44 13.22
C PRO A 141 1.26 -34.20 13.11
N ARG A 142 0.92 -33.29 12.19
CA ARG A 142 1.66 -32.04 12.03
C ARG A 142 1.30 -31.08 13.16
N VAL A 143 2.15 -31.00 14.18
CA VAL A 143 1.88 -30.17 15.37
C VAL A 143 1.77 -28.68 15.04
N GLN A 144 2.58 -28.18 14.10
CA GLN A 144 2.56 -26.77 13.71
C GLN A 144 2.75 -26.59 12.21
N ASP A 145 1.95 -25.69 11.64
CA ASP A 145 2.14 -25.19 10.30
C ASP A 145 3.32 -24.20 10.25
N ALA A 146 3.90 -24.04 9.07
CA ALA A 146 5.00 -23.10 8.85
C ALA A 146 4.56 -21.64 9.02
N TYR A 147 5.53 -20.77 9.30
CA TYR A 147 5.27 -19.37 9.63
C TYR A 147 4.56 -18.59 8.52
N SER A 148 4.82 -18.88 7.24
CA SER A 148 4.13 -18.20 6.13
C SER A 148 2.61 -18.43 6.10
N ILE A 149 2.14 -19.48 6.78
CA ILE A 149 0.73 -19.79 6.99
C ILE A 149 0.29 -19.35 8.39
N ARG A 150 0.91 -19.91 9.43
CA ARG A 150 0.49 -19.72 10.82
C ARG A 150 0.66 -18.30 11.34
N CYS A 151 1.63 -17.55 10.81
CA CYS A 151 1.89 -16.16 11.19
C CYS A 151 1.23 -15.14 10.25
N ALA A 152 0.40 -15.58 9.28
CA ALA A 152 -0.24 -14.68 8.32
C ALA A 152 -1.11 -13.61 9.00
N PRO A 153 -1.95 -13.91 10.02
CA PRO A 153 -2.70 -12.88 10.73
C PRO A 153 -1.83 -11.86 11.45
N GLN A 154 -0.69 -12.28 11.99
CA GLN A 154 0.24 -11.41 12.73
C GLN A 154 0.91 -10.41 11.79
N VAL A 155 1.35 -10.87 10.62
CA VAL A 155 2.00 -10.00 9.62
C VAL A 155 0.98 -9.10 8.91
N ALA A 156 -0.08 -9.69 8.36
CA ALA A 156 -1.10 -8.92 7.67
C ALA A 156 -1.88 -8.00 8.62
N GLY A 157 -1.98 -8.37 9.90
CA GLY A 157 -2.58 -7.55 10.93
C GLY A 157 -1.73 -6.37 11.37
N ALA A 158 -0.41 -6.56 11.57
CA ALA A 158 0.50 -5.46 11.85
C ALA A 158 0.47 -4.40 10.74
N GLY A 159 0.42 -4.84 9.48
CA GLY A 159 0.24 -3.95 8.34
C GLY A 159 -1.06 -3.14 8.37
N ARG A 160 -2.19 -3.75 8.76
CA ARG A 160 -3.47 -3.02 8.94
C ARG A 160 -3.42 -1.97 10.05
N ASP A 161 -2.75 -2.28 11.16
CA ASP A 161 -2.55 -1.31 12.24
C ASP A 161 -1.68 -0.12 11.74
N THR A 162 -0.68 -0.39 10.89
CA THR A 162 0.10 0.66 10.20
C THR A 162 -0.76 1.50 9.25
N LEU A 163 -1.63 0.86 8.44
CA LEU A 163 -2.59 1.57 7.57
C LEU A 163 -3.51 2.48 8.39
N ALA A 164 -3.99 2.03 9.55
CA ALA A 164 -4.84 2.84 10.42
C ALA A 164 -4.10 4.08 10.94
N HIS A 165 -2.82 3.94 11.30
CA HIS A 165 -1.99 5.08 11.67
C HIS A 165 -1.76 6.06 10.50
N ALA A 166 -1.43 5.52 9.32
CA ALA A 166 -1.23 6.32 8.12
C ALA A 166 -2.51 7.08 7.70
N ARG A 167 -3.68 6.46 7.87
CA ARG A 167 -4.99 7.10 7.63
C ARG A 167 -5.24 8.27 8.59
N LEU A 168 -4.89 8.12 9.87
CA LEU A 168 -4.98 9.22 10.84
C LEU A 168 -4.10 10.42 10.43
N VAL A 169 -2.91 10.15 9.88
CA VAL A 169 -2.04 11.22 9.36
C VAL A 169 -2.66 11.87 8.13
N ALA A 170 -3.16 11.07 7.17
CA ALA A 170 -3.85 11.60 5.98
C ALA A 170 -5.07 12.46 6.34
N GLU A 171 -5.91 12.02 7.29
CA GLU A 171 -7.09 12.77 7.74
C GLU A 171 -6.73 14.12 8.35
N ARG A 172 -5.62 14.19 9.10
CA ARG A 172 -5.12 15.45 9.67
C ARG A 172 -4.58 16.37 8.60
N GLU A 173 -3.81 15.83 7.67
CA GLU A 173 -3.22 16.59 6.57
C GLU A 173 -4.30 17.15 5.63
N LEU A 174 -5.33 16.35 5.30
CA LEU A 174 -6.49 16.78 4.51
C LEU A 174 -7.27 17.95 5.13
N ALA A 175 -7.24 18.07 6.47
CA ALA A 175 -7.89 19.15 7.19
C ALA A 175 -6.98 20.36 7.45
N ALA A 176 -5.70 20.29 7.08
CA ALA A 176 -4.70 21.28 7.42
C ALA A 176 -4.64 22.45 6.42
N ALA A 177 -4.22 23.61 6.93
CA ALA A 177 -3.73 24.71 6.10
C ALA A 177 -2.20 24.63 6.03
N VAL A 178 -1.71 24.09 4.91
CA VAL A 178 -0.29 23.76 4.68
C VAL A 178 0.51 24.88 4.00
N ASP A 179 -0.11 26.05 3.77
CA ASP A 179 0.51 27.17 3.06
C ASP A 179 1.32 28.12 3.97
N ASN A 180 2.21 28.88 3.34
CA ASN A 180 3.01 29.95 3.94
C ASN A 180 3.16 31.17 3.01
N PRO A 181 2.97 32.41 3.52
CA PRO A 181 2.45 32.72 4.85
C PRO A 181 0.96 32.40 4.94
N VAL A 182 0.48 32.08 6.13
CA VAL A 182 -0.95 31.85 6.38
C VAL A 182 -1.64 33.17 6.72
N VAL A 183 -2.91 33.29 6.33
CA VAL A 183 -3.82 34.35 6.80
C VAL A 183 -4.69 33.75 7.91
N LEU A 184 -4.55 34.26 9.13
CA LEU A 184 -5.33 33.81 10.27
C LEU A 184 -6.78 34.36 10.23
N PRO A 185 -7.73 33.76 10.96
CA PRO A 185 -9.13 34.23 10.97
C PRO A 185 -9.30 35.69 11.41
N ASN A 186 -8.34 36.25 12.15
CA ASN A 186 -8.31 37.66 12.56
C ASN A 186 -7.70 38.60 11.50
N GLY A 187 -7.38 38.08 10.31
CA GLY A 187 -6.78 38.81 9.19
C GLY A 187 -5.26 38.95 9.26
N GLU A 188 -4.61 38.42 10.31
CA GLU A 188 -3.15 38.53 10.45
C GLU A 188 -2.41 37.59 9.50
N VAL A 189 -1.39 38.12 8.84
CA VAL A 189 -0.46 37.32 8.03
C VAL A 189 0.67 36.81 8.91
N ARG A 190 0.95 35.50 8.86
CA ARG A 190 2.01 34.85 9.66
C ARG A 190 2.83 33.89 8.82
N SER A 191 4.16 34.03 8.92
CA SER A 191 5.10 33.03 8.40
C SER A 191 5.07 31.77 9.27
N ASN A 192 5.17 30.60 8.65
CA ASN A 192 5.15 29.29 9.31
C ASN A 192 5.87 28.23 8.44
N GLY A 193 5.89 26.98 8.90
CA GLY A 193 6.49 25.84 8.20
C GLY A 193 5.52 24.69 7.93
N ASN A 194 4.22 24.98 7.81
CA ASN A 194 3.18 23.96 7.64
C ASN A 194 3.24 23.25 6.28
N PHE A 195 3.99 23.77 5.30
CA PHE A 195 4.24 23.14 4.01
C PHE A 195 5.21 21.95 4.09
N HIS A 196 5.81 21.69 5.26
CA HIS A 196 6.79 20.62 5.42
C HIS A 196 6.10 19.26 5.61
N GLY A 197 6.21 18.38 4.63
CA GLY A 197 5.52 17.08 4.58
C GLY A 197 6.10 15.96 5.44
N ALA A 198 6.80 16.27 6.54
CA ALA A 198 7.44 15.24 7.37
C ALA A 198 6.45 14.17 7.89
N PRO A 199 5.25 14.53 8.41
CA PRO A 199 4.28 13.54 8.86
C PRO A 199 3.87 12.57 7.73
N VAL A 200 3.64 13.07 6.53
CA VAL A 200 3.22 12.29 5.35
C VAL A 200 4.37 11.39 4.88
N ALA A 201 5.59 11.92 4.79
CA ALA A 201 6.76 11.18 4.36
C ALA A 201 7.06 9.97 5.28
N TYR A 202 6.94 10.15 6.60
CA TYR A 202 7.18 9.07 7.57
C TYR A 202 6.20 7.91 7.42
N VAL A 203 4.92 8.21 7.20
CA VAL A 203 3.92 7.13 7.03
C VAL A 203 4.03 6.47 5.66
N LEU A 204 4.42 7.19 4.61
CA LEU A 204 4.72 6.58 3.31
C LEU A 204 5.88 5.58 3.40
N ASP A 205 6.98 5.94 4.08
CA ASP A 205 8.10 5.02 4.32
C ASP A 205 7.65 3.82 5.16
N PHE A 206 6.84 4.04 6.19
CA PHE A 206 6.35 2.95 7.03
C PHE A 206 5.42 1.99 6.25
N LEU A 207 4.57 2.53 5.36
CA LEU A 207 3.74 1.72 4.46
C LEU A 207 4.58 0.93 3.46
N ALA A 208 5.67 1.50 2.92
CA ALA A 208 6.58 0.79 2.02
C ALA A 208 7.20 -0.45 2.70
N ILE A 209 7.64 -0.30 3.96
CA ILE A 209 8.13 -1.41 4.79
C ILE A 209 7.05 -2.48 4.98
N ALA A 210 5.84 -2.07 5.39
CA ALA A 210 4.74 -2.99 5.64
C ALA A 210 4.30 -3.74 4.36
N ALA A 211 4.27 -3.07 3.22
CA ALA A 211 3.96 -3.67 1.93
C ALA A 211 5.02 -4.71 1.51
N ALA A 212 6.31 -4.41 1.70
CA ALA A 212 7.40 -5.33 1.40
C ALA A 212 7.36 -6.60 2.28
N ASP A 213 6.99 -6.47 3.56
CA ASP A 213 6.81 -7.61 4.47
C ASP A 213 5.59 -8.47 4.06
N LEU A 214 4.46 -7.84 3.73
CA LEU A 214 3.28 -8.52 3.21
C LEU A 214 3.57 -9.31 1.93
N GLY A 215 4.27 -8.69 0.97
CA GLY A 215 4.71 -9.33 -0.27
C GLY A 215 5.65 -10.51 0.00
N SER A 216 6.58 -10.36 0.95
CA SER A 216 7.51 -11.41 1.35
C SER A 216 6.79 -12.63 1.93
N ILE A 217 5.88 -12.46 2.88
CA ILE A 217 5.16 -13.59 3.46
C ILE A 217 4.22 -14.27 2.45
N ALA A 218 3.62 -13.50 1.52
CA ALA A 218 2.80 -14.04 0.44
C ALA A 218 3.61 -14.88 -0.56
N GLU A 219 4.81 -14.43 -0.92
CA GLU A 219 5.72 -15.21 -1.77
C GLU A 219 6.18 -16.49 -1.06
N ARG A 220 6.48 -16.45 0.24
CA ARG A 220 6.81 -17.66 1.02
C ARG A 220 5.65 -18.67 1.11
N ARG A 221 4.39 -18.26 0.91
CA ARG A 221 3.26 -19.19 0.75
C ARG A 221 3.29 -19.84 -0.63
N THR A 222 3.54 -19.05 -1.66
CA THR A 222 3.63 -19.56 -3.04
C THR A 222 4.78 -20.55 -3.17
N ASP A 223 6.00 -20.19 -2.73
CA ASP A 223 7.15 -21.10 -2.69
C ASP A 223 6.84 -22.44 -2.02
N ARG A 224 6.05 -22.40 -0.94
CA ARG A 224 5.67 -23.61 -0.20
C ARG A 224 4.73 -24.51 -0.99
N LEU A 225 3.77 -23.94 -1.71
CA LEU A 225 2.83 -24.69 -2.56
C LEU A 225 3.56 -25.35 -3.75
N LEU A 226 4.62 -24.71 -4.25
CA LEU A 226 5.37 -25.20 -5.41
C LEU A 226 6.44 -26.24 -5.07
N ASP A 227 6.96 -26.28 -3.84
CA ASP A 227 7.95 -27.29 -3.45
C ASP A 227 7.28 -28.59 -2.99
N LYS A 228 7.47 -29.68 -3.75
CA LYS A 228 6.94 -31.03 -3.44
C LYS A 228 7.25 -31.54 -2.03
N ASN A 229 8.34 -31.09 -1.41
CA ASN A 229 8.74 -31.50 -0.07
C ASN A 229 8.06 -30.67 1.03
N ARG A 230 7.44 -29.53 0.66
CA ARG A 230 6.77 -28.62 1.59
C ARG A 230 5.27 -28.45 1.32
N SER A 231 4.79 -28.90 0.16
CA SER A 231 3.42 -28.73 -0.34
C SER A 231 2.45 -29.83 0.10
N HIS A 232 2.96 -30.88 0.74
CA HIS A 232 2.17 -31.95 1.34
C HIS A 232 1.30 -32.74 0.35
N GLY A 233 1.90 -33.15 -0.77
CA GLY A 233 1.28 -34.05 -1.75
C GLY A 233 0.82 -33.35 -3.03
N LEU A 234 1.01 -32.03 -3.14
CA LEU A 234 0.83 -31.34 -4.42
C LEU A 234 1.96 -31.70 -5.40
N PRO A 235 1.67 -31.74 -6.71
CA PRO A 235 2.69 -31.94 -7.73
C PRO A 235 3.80 -30.86 -7.64
N PRO A 236 5.07 -31.21 -7.94
CA PRO A 236 6.14 -30.22 -7.97
C PRO A 236 5.80 -29.08 -8.93
N PHE A 237 5.97 -27.85 -8.48
CA PHE A 237 5.64 -26.61 -9.20
C PHE A 237 4.19 -26.51 -9.67
N LEU A 238 3.29 -27.35 -9.13
CA LEU A 238 1.92 -27.55 -9.59
C LEU A 238 1.83 -27.88 -11.10
N ALA A 239 2.87 -28.55 -11.63
CA ALA A 239 2.91 -29.00 -13.00
C ALA A 239 2.03 -30.25 -13.20
N GLU A 240 1.40 -30.35 -14.38
CA GLU A 240 0.63 -31.54 -14.78
C GLU A 240 1.57 -32.71 -15.11
N ASP A 241 2.64 -32.45 -15.89
CA ASP A 241 3.70 -33.42 -16.24
C ASP A 241 5.09 -32.88 -15.87
N ALA A 242 5.49 -33.15 -14.62
CA ALA A 242 6.71 -32.61 -14.04
C ALA A 242 7.99 -33.10 -14.74
N GLY A 243 8.80 -32.17 -15.20
CA GLY A 243 10.04 -32.44 -15.95
C GLY A 243 9.90 -32.18 -17.46
N VAL A 244 8.66 -32.17 -17.97
CA VAL A 244 8.31 -31.67 -19.31
C VAL A 244 7.74 -30.25 -19.19
N ASP A 245 6.84 -30.03 -18.23
CA ASP A 245 6.30 -28.72 -17.88
C ASP A 245 6.98 -28.14 -16.62
N SER A 246 7.22 -26.84 -16.66
CA SER A 246 7.71 -26.05 -15.53
C SER A 246 6.61 -25.63 -14.54
N GLY A 247 5.33 -25.82 -14.90
CA GLY A 247 4.18 -25.40 -14.11
C GLY A 247 4.30 -23.91 -13.77
N LEU A 248 4.18 -23.58 -12.48
CA LEU A 248 4.26 -22.21 -11.99
C LEU A 248 5.67 -21.76 -11.55
N MET A 249 6.72 -22.54 -11.85
CA MET A 249 8.10 -22.22 -11.45
C MET A 249 8.53 -20.82 -11.92
N ILE A 250 8.27 -20.47 -13.18
CA ILE A 250 8.68 -19.17 -13.75
C ILE A 250 7.87 -18.02 -13.14
N ALA A 251 6.58 -18.24 -12.85
CA ALA A 251 5.76 -17.25 -12.15
C ALA A 251 6.31 -16.95 -10.75
N GLN A 252 6.81 -17.96 -10.04
CA GLN A 252 7.48 -17.77 -8.75
C GLN A 252 8.75 -16.92 -8.88
N TYR A 253 9.53 -17.09 -9.96
CA TYR A 253 10.74 -16.28 -10.17
C TYR A 253 10.40 -14.80 -10.32
N THR A 254 9.34 -14.50 -11.10
CA THR A 254 8.81 -13.14 -11.21
C THR A 254 8.38 -12.61 -9.84
N GLN A 255 7.65 -13.39 -9.05
CA GLN A 255 7.21 -12.99 -7.71
C GLN A 255 8.39 -12.70 -6.77
N ALA A 256 9.42 -13.56 -6.76
CA ALA A 256 10.62 -13.37 -5.95
C ALA A 256 11.42 -12.13 -6.37
N ALA A 257 11.49 -11.84 -7.67
CA ALA A 257 12.12 -10.63 -8.20
C ALA A 257 11.36 -9.37 -7.75
N LEU A 258 10.03 -9.36 -7.87
CA LEU A 258 9.18 -8.25 -7.41
C LEU A 258 9.34 -8.01 -5.92
N VAL A 259 9.32 -9.05 -5.08
CA VAL A 259 9.56 -8.91 -3.63
C VAL A 259 10.95 -8.36 -3.33
N SER A 260 11.97 -8.74 -4.11
CA SER A 260 13.33 -8.22 -3.94
C SER A 260 13.42 -6.74 -4.33
N GLU A 261 12.67 -6.32 -5.34
CA GLU A 261 12.53 -4.91 -5.70
C GLU A 261 11.79 -4.10 -4.61
N MET A 262 10.66 -4.60 -4.11
CA MET A 262 9.93 -3.97 -3.00
C MET A 262 10.82 -3.73 -1.78
N LYS A 263 11.69 -4.69 -1.43
CA LYS A 263 12.66 -4.54 -0.32
C LYS A 263 13.66 -3.40 -0.55
N ARG A 264 14.07 -3.15 -1.80
CA ARG A 264 14.93 -2.01 -2.13
C ARG A 264 14.16 -0.69 -2.08
N LEU A 265 12.90 -0.70 -2.50
CA LEU A 265 12.01 0.47 -2.45
C LEU A 265 11.57 0.83 -1.02
N ALA A 266 11.68 -0.10 -0.07
CA ALA A 266 11.38 0.12 1.34
C ALA A 266 12.52 0.79 2.13
N VAL A 267 13.58 1.25 1.47
CA VAL A 267 14.61 2.09 2.10
C VAL A 267 13.97 3.48 2.36
N PRO A 268 13.92 3.97 3.61
CA PRO A 268 13.20 5.21 3.94
C PRO A 268 13.75 6.41 3.18
N ALA A 269 12.91 7.04 2.35
CA ALA A 269 13.28 8.25 1.62
C ALA A 269 13.29 9.48 2.53
N SER A 270 12.45 9.51 3.56
CA SER A 270 12.36 10.63 4.50
C SER A 270 13.64 10.83 5.33
N ALA A 271 14.45 9.79 5.50
CA ALA A 271 15.74 9.86 6.20
C ALA A 271 16.85 10.50 5.37
N ASP A 272 16.70 10.54 4.04
CA ASP A 272 17.65 11.13 3.09
C ASP A 272 17.23 12.53 2.62
N SER A 273 16.13 13.07 3.17
CA SER A 273 15.67 14.42 2.87
C SER A 273 16.66 15.45 3.42
N ILE A 274 17.32 16.17 2.50
CA ILE A 274 18.23 17.29 2.84
C ILE A 274 17.45 18.61 2.71
N PRO A 275 17.38 19.44 3.76
CA PRO A 275 16.84 20.79 3.65
C PRO A 275 17.66 21.60 2.64
N SER A 276 17.01 22.21 1.65
CA SER A 276 17.65 23.08 0.64
C SER A 276 16.93 24.41 0.50
#